data_AF-A0A1G9RAV2-F1
#
_entry.id   AF-A0A1G9RAV2-F1
#
_cell.length_a   1.000
_cell.length_b   1.000
_cell.length_c   1.000
_cell.angle_alpha   90.00
_cell.angle_beta   90.00
_cell.angle_gamma   90.00
#
_symmetry.space_group_name_H-M   'P 1'
#
loop_
_entity.id
_entity.type
_entity.pdbx_description
1 polymer ?
#
loop_
_entity_poly.entity_id
_entity_poly.type
_entity_poly.pdbx_seq_one_letter_code
_entity_poly.pdbx_strand_id
1 'polypeptide(L)'
;MTHFKVHNITISSCYRMTMAAVICCLSTSLTLAQSTIAKLEFNGEPVNTLNISYALPKQKPAVATVQVNQKFDSGTLFIIPAQTVVWLASNGNKQRLGPGSKHLASAGPKGESHQTFWGKVEHFVSNKLNFYKASGPSSKHQGAVKGTIFTVEAIGKDVKFSTQEGTVAIERQVKLNIQEKSKNNLRKQRELTATKTTLINAGDPEELFNHSYEEEVPYESYDQAIQFFGQELERAYENGVDAETIVGEYTLLGELYLDAADPTSAVEAFETAIELYEDELDPDDPGIAENHIGLGEANYNLKNYDKGVKHCNIALAIISEDLEFNKEDFEYFSSIEDYETAWSIGLDIVDNYDNLGWCYDILNNYDESDKFYDMAEAMEAQLKQY
;
A
#
# COMPACT_ATOMS: atom_id res chain seq x y z
N MET A 1 8.29 -25.07 80.18
CA MET A 1 9.58 -25.76 79.93
C MET A 1 9.33 -26.62 78.70
N THR A 2 9.94 -26.45 77.54
CA THR A 2 11.27 -25.91 77.23
C THR A 2 11.27 -25.49 75.75
N HIS A 3 12.04 -24.46 75.44
CA HIS A 3 12.24 -23.83 74.13
C HIS A 3 12.74 -24.77 73.03
N PHE A 4 12.29 -24.54 71.78
CA PHE A 4 13.12 -24.80 70.59
C PHE A 4 13.00 -23.65 69.57
N LYS A 5 14.15 -23.00 69.38
CA LYS A 5 14.58 -22.03 68.34
C LYS A 5 16.10 -22.36 68.24
N VAL A 6 16.82 -22.46 67.14
CA VAL A 6 16.76 -21.97 65.74
C VAL A 6 17.78 -22.85 64.96
N HIS A 7 17.63 -23.09 63.66
CA HIS A 7 18.59 -22.60 62.62
C HIS A 7 18.16 -23.00 61.21
N ASN A 8 18.06 -21.97 60.36
CA ASN A 8 17.93 -22.04 58.90
C ASN A 8 19.20 -22.62 58.27
N ILE A 9 19.07 -23.46 57.23
CA ILE A 9 20.05 -23.52 56.13
C ILE A 9 19.34 -23.66 54.78
N THR A 10 19.84 -22.83 53.88
CA THR A 10 19.66 -22.47 52.47
C THR A 10 19.33 -23.54 51.42
N ILE A 11 18.68 -23.03 50.36
CA ILE A 11 18.33 -23.62 49.06
C ILE A 11 19.55 -24.10 48.25
N SER A 12 19.46 -25.25 47.57
CA SER A 12 20.11 -25.47 46.27
C SER A 12 19.53 -26.64 45.47
N SER A 13 19.23 -26.33 44.20
CA SER A 13 19.13 -27.13 42.96
C SER A 13 18.78 -28.62 42.99
N CYS A 14 17.80 -29.00 42.16
CA CYS A 14 17.97 -30.13 41.24
C CYS A 14 17.04 -29.99 40.03
N TYR A 15 17.66 -29.74 38.88
CA TYR A 15 17.12 -29.71 37.53
C TYR A 15 16.48 -31.06 37.15
N ARG A 16 15.29 -31.03 36.53
CA ARG A 16 14.84 -32.08 35.60
C ARG A 16 14.65 -31.44 34.22
N MET A 17 15.55 -31.81 33.31
CA MET A 17 15.47 -31.54 31.88
C MET A 17 14.23 -32.18 31.27
N THR A 18 13.42 -31.40 30.58
CA THR A 18 12.58 -31.85 29.47
C THR A 18 13.09 -31.16 28.21
N MET A 19 13.38 -31.97 27.19
CA MET A 19 13.92 -31.57 25.88
C MET A 19 13.13 -30.41 25.26
N ALA A 20 13.81 -29.28 25.05
CA ALA A 20 13.37 -28.29 24.08
C ALA A 20 13.81 -28.78 22.69
N ALA A 21 12.85 -28.99 21.80
CA ALA A 21 13.11 -29.14 20.39
C ALA A 21 13.64 -27.80 19.87
N VAL A 22 14.93 -27.75 19.58
CA VAL A 22 15.55 -26.65 18.83
C VAL A 22 14.99 -26.75 17.41
N ILE A 23 13.99 -25.93 17.10
CA ILE A 23 13.64 -25.62 15.71
C ILE A 23 14.84 -24.85 15.17
N CYS A 24 15.68 -25.56 14.43
CA CYS A 24 16.71 -24.96 13.62
C CYS A 24 15.98 -24.18 12.53
N CYS A 25 15.79 -22.87 12.72
CA CYS A 25 15.40 -21.97 11.65
C CYS A 25 16.49 -22.03 10.59
N LEU A 26 16.32 -22.92 9.61
CA LEU A 26 16.90 -22.74 8.29
C LEU A 26 16.31 -21.42 7.80
N SER A 27 17.07 -20.35 7.93
CA SER A 27 16.83 -19.12 7.18
C SER A 27 16.97 -19.49 5.71
N THR A 28 15.88 -19.97 5.11
CA THR A 28 15.69 -19.81 3.68
C THR A 28 15.74 -18.31 3.47
N SER A 29 16.87 -17.81 2.97
CA SER A 29 16.92 -16.51 2.36
C SER A 29 15.86 -16.55 1.27
N LEU A 30 14.64 -16.07 1.58
CA LEU A 30 13.70 -15.71 0.55
C LEU A 30 14.49 -14.77 -0.33
N THR A 31 14.71 -15.17 -1.57
CA THR A 31 15.20 -14.26 -2.59
C THR A 31 14.11 -13.24 -2.76
N LEU A 32 14.20 -12.12 -2.03
CA LEU A 32 13.44 -10.93 -2.34
C LEU A 32 13.66 -10.65 -3.83
N ALA A 33 12.58 -10.38 -4.56
CA ALA A 33 12.76 -9.94 -5.93
C ALA A 33 13.49 -8.59 -5.90
N GLN A 34 14.36 -8.37 -6.90
CA GLN A 34 15.38 -7.33 -6.87
C GLN A 34 15.32 -6.51 -8.15
N SER A 35 15.49 -5.20 -8.02
CA SER A 35 15.78 -4.33 -9.15
C SER A 35 17.28 -4.36 -9.45
N THR A 36 17.63 -4.45 -10.72
CA THR A 36 19.03 -4.44 -11.17
C THR A 36 19.29 -3.17 -11.97
N ILE A 37 20.44 -2.51 -11.75
CA ILE A 37 20.89 -1.42 -12.63
C ILE A 37 21.27 -1.99 -13.99
N ALA A 38 20.43 -1.77 -15.00
CA ALA A 38 20.64 -2.25 -16.35
C ALA A 38 21.58 -1.34 -17.16
N LYS A 39 21.54 -0.02 -16.90
CA LYS A 39 22.36 0.99 -17.59
C LYS A 39 22.48 2.24 -16.73
N LEU A 40 23.62 2.92 -16.85
CA LEU A 40 23.88 4.23 -16.24
C LEU A 40 24.29 5.22 -17.33
N GLU A 41 23.83 6.46 -17.21
CA GLU A 41 24.25 7.56 -18.10
C GLU A 41 24.58 8.81 -17.27
N PHE A 42 25.59 9.55 -17.70
CA PHE A 42 25.94 10.86 -17.16
C PHE A 42 26.18 11.84 -18.30
N ASN A 43 25.48 12.97 -18.27
CA ASN A 43 25.46 13.93 -19.39
C ASN A 43 25.06 13.30 -20.73
N GLY A 44 24.16 12.31 -20.70
CA GLY A 44 23.68 11.58 -21.88
C GLY A 44 24.64 10.50 -22.39
N GLU A 45 25.82 10.37 -21.80
CA GLU A 45 26.81 9.36 -22.20
C GLU A 45 26.76 8.13 -21.28
N PRO A 46 26.83 6.90 -21.82
CA PRO A 46 26.88 5.69 -21.01
C PRO A 46 28.11 5.62 -20.12
N VAL A 47 27.92 5.20 -18.87
CA VAL A 47 29.00 5.00 -17.89
C VAL A 47 28.82 3.68 -17.14
N ASN A 48 29.88 3.18 -16.52
CA ASN A 48 29.82 1.91 -15.78
C ASN A 48 29.51 2.08 -14.29
N THR A 49 29.82 3.27 -13.73
CA THR A 49 29.66 3.59 -12.31
C THR A 49 29.26 5.05 -12.12
N LEU A 50 28.40 5.35 -11.14
CA LEU A 50 28.03 6.71 -10.75
C LEU A 50 27.73 6.82 -9.26
N ASN A 51 27.88 8.01 -8.70
CA ASN A 51 27.34 8.30 -7.37
C ASN A 51 25.87 8.66 -7.49
N ILE A 52 25.01 7.96 -6.77
CA ILE A 52 23.60 8.32 -6.57
C ILE A 52 23.30 8.31 -5.07
N SER A 53 22.15 8.85 -4.67
CA SER A 53 21.60 8.62 -3.34
C SER A 53 20.51 7.56 -3.43
N TYR A 54 20.48 6.61 -2.49
CA TYR A 54 19.38 5.65 -2.40
C TYR A 54 19.16 5.23 -0.94
N ALA A 55 17.95 4.74 -0.65
CA ALA A 55 17.55 4.18 0.63
C ALA A 55 17.12 2.73 0.41
N LEU A 56 17.69 1.79 1.16
CA LEU A 56 17.16 0.42 1.19
C LEU A 56 15.87 0.38 2.01
N PRO A 57 15.03 -0.67 1.87
CA PRO A 57 13.84 -0.82 2.70
C PRO A 57 14.19 -0.69 4.18
N LYS A 58 13.40 0.10 4.91
CA LYS A 58 13.59 0.32 6.36
C LYS A 58 14.95 0.96 6.69
N GLN A 59 15.53 1.75 5.77
CA GLN A 59 16.82 2.44 5.96
C GLN A 59 16.82 3.85 5.37
N LYS A 60 17.59 4.76 5.99
CA LYS A 60 17.73 6.15 5.53
C LYS A 60 18.54 6.27 4.24
N PRO A 61 18.25 7.27 3.38
CA PRO A 61 19.02 7.50 2.17
C PRO A 61 20.51 7.77 2.42
N ALA A 62 21.36 7.19 1.59
CA ALA A 62 22.81 7.40 1.61
C ALA A 62 23.36 7.59 0.19
N VAL A 63 24.37 8.46 0.07
CA VAL A 63 25.12 8.62 -1.18
C VAL A 63 26.14 7.50 -1.30
N ALA A 64 26.11 6.77 -2.41
CA ALA A 64 27.05 5.71 -2.69
C ALA A 64 27.34 5.57 -4.19
N THR A 65 28.51 5.03 -4.51
CA THR A 65 28.85 4.65 -5.89
C THR A 65 28.13 3.36 -6.25
N VAL A 66 27.32 3.41 -7.30
CA VAL A 66 26.64 2.27 -7.88
C VAL A 66 27.23 1.87 -9.21
N GLN A 67 26.98 0.64 -9.66
CA GLN A 67 27.50 0.11 -10.92
C GLN A 67 26.46 -0.67 -11.71
N VAL A 68 26.69 -0.80 -13.01
CA VAL A 68 25.86 -1.66 -13.88
C VAL A 68 25.88 -3.11 -13.36
N ASN A 69 24.72 -3.76 -13.40
CA ASN A 69 24.41 -5.08 -12.83
C ASN A 69 24.36 -5.15 -11.31
N GLN A 70 24.50 -4.02 -10.59
CA GLN A 70 24.22 -4.00 -9.15
C GLN A 70 22.74 -4.24 -8.89
N LYS A 71 22.45 -5.08 -7.90
CA LYS A 71 21.10 -5.42 -7.46
C LYS A 71 20.72 -4.66 -6.20
N PHE A 72 19.44 -4.38 -6.06
CA PHE A 72 18.82 -3.68 -4.95
C PHE A 72 17.59 -4.45 -4.50
N ASP A 73 17.33 -4.43 -3.20
CA ASP A 73 16.17 -5.10 -2.62
C ASP A 73 14.88 -4.39 -3.03
N SER A 74 13.78 -5.15 -3.17
CA SER A 74 12.43 -4.58 -3.39
C SER A 74 12.10 -3.54 -2.32
N GLY A 75 11.56 -2.39 -2.70
CA GLY A 75 11.29 -1.27 -1.80
C GLY A 75 12.46 -0.29 -1.68
N THR A 76 13.41 -0.32 -2.62
CA THR A 76 14.52 0.64 -2.63
C THR A 76 14.05 1.98 -3.20
N LEU A 77 14.31 3.07 -2.45
CA LEU A 77 14.10 4.44 -2.89
C LEU A 77 15.35 4.96 -3.60
N PHE A 78 15.23 5.34 -4.88
CA PHE A 78 16.30 5.91 -5.68
C PHE A 78 16.15 7.43 -5.79
N ILE A 79 17.23 8.17 -5.56
CA ILE A 79 17.29 9.63 -5.70
C ILE A 79 18.39 9.97 -6.72
N ILE A 80 17.95 10.36 -7.92
CA ILE A 80 18.81 10.52 -9.09
C ILE A 80 19.34 11.95 -9.17
N PRO A 81 20.66 12.16 -9.17
CA PRO A 81 21.23 13.50 -9.30
C PRO A 81 20.92 14.16 -10.66
N ALA A 82 21.14 15.47 -10.74
CA ALA A 82 21.14 16.17 -12.02
C ALA A 82 22.12 15.52 -13.01
N GLN A 83 21.82 15.63 -14.31
CA GLN A 83 22.61 15.06 -15.42
C GLN A 83 22.77 13.53 -15.40
N THR A 84 22.14 12.82 -14.47
CA THR A 84 22.27 11.37 -14.32
C THR A 84 21.00 10.67 -14.80
N VAL A 85 21.14 9.51 -15.44
CA VAL A 85 20.01 8.62 -15.75
C VAL A 85 20.36 7.22 -15.24
N VAL A 86 19.41 6.60 -14.55
CA VAL A 86 19.52 5.22 -14.08
C VAL A 86 18.44 4.40 -14.75
N TRP A 87 18.84 3.31 -15.39
CA TRP A 87 17.90 2.31 -15.90
C TRP A 87 17.84 1.16 -14.91
N LEU A 88 16.67 0.90 -14.36
CA LEU A 88 16.37 -0.29 -13.58
C LEU A 88 15.80 -1.38 -14.51
N ALA A 89 16.01 -2.63 -14.12
CA ALA A 89 15.34 -3.79 -14.67
C ALA A 89 14.93 -4.73 -13.55
N SER A 90 13.66 -5.12 -13.57
CA SER A 90 13.03 -6.09 -12.68
C SER A 90 11.99 -6.87 -13.49
N ASN A 91 11.87 -8.18 -13.24
CA ASN A 91 10.87 -9.06 -13.87
C ASN A 91 10.73 -9.00 -15.42
N GLY A 92 11.79 -8.59 -16.11
CA GLY A 92 11.80 -8.41 -17.58
C GLY A 92 11.30 -7.04 -18.06
N ASN A 93 10.84 -6.19 -17.15
CA ASN A 93 10.48 -4.80 -17.39
C ASN A 93 11.68 -3.87 -17.12
N LYS A 94 11.59 -2.63 -17.59
CA LYS A 94 12.62 -1.61 -17.35
C LYS A 94 11.99 -0.29 -16.93
N GLN A 95 12.71 0.46 -16.12
CA GLN A 95 12.34 1.82 -15.70
C GLN A 95 13.53 2.73 -15.98
N ARG A 96 13.30 3.83 -16.70
CA ARG A 96 14.30 4.86 -16.93
C ARG A 96 14.01 6.03 -16.00
N LEU A 97 14.81 6.15 -14.96
CA LEU A 97 14.72 7.22 -13.97
C LEU A 97 15.48 8.43 -14.51
N GLY A 98 14.75 9.51 -14.80
CA GLY A 98 15.30 10.71 -15.40
C GLY A 98 16.15 11.54 -14.44
N PRO A 99 16.90 12.53 -14.96
CA PRO A 99 17.72 13.40 -14.11
C PRO A 99 16.88 14.13 -13.07
N GLY A 100 17.37 14.11 -11.82
CA GLY A 100 16.70 14.77 -10.71
C GLY A 100 15.53 14.00 -10.13
N SER A 101 15.13 12.82 -10.64
CA SER A 101 13.94 12.11 -10.14
C SER A 101 14.15 11.41 -8.80
N LYS A 102 13.06 11.23 -8.04
CA LYS A 102 13.00 10.31 -6.90
C LYS A 102 11.94 9.26 -7.14
N HIS A 103 12.31 7.99 -6.95
CA HIS A 103 11.50 6.86 -7.36
C HIS A 103 11.65 5.68 -6.40
N LEU A 104 10.55 5.21 -5.82
CA LEU A 104 10.50 3.95 -5.08
C LEU A 104 10.19 2.81 -6.05
N ALA A 105 11.00 1.76 -6.02
CA ALA A 105 10.80 0.58 -6.85
C ALA A 105 10.69 -0.67 -5.99
N SER A 106 9.56 -1.35 -6.14
CA SER A 106 9.26 -2.63 -5.50
C SER A 106 8.97 -3.67 -6.56
N ALA A 107 9.56 -4.85 -6.40
CA ALA A 107 9.37 -5.98 -7.29
C ALA A 107 9.17 -7.25 -6.46
N GLY A 108 8.12 -7.99 -6.78
CA GLY A 108 7.80 -9.30 -6.24
C GLY A 108 7.81 -10.36 -7.34
N PRO A 109 7.67 -11.66 -7.00
CA PRO A 109 7.50 -12.73 -8.00
C PRO A 109 6.26 -12.57 -8.88
N LYS A 110 5.22 -11.92 -8.35
CA LYS A 110 3.90 -11.76 -8.99
C LYS A 110 3.73 -10.44 -9.73
N GLY A 111 4.49 -9.40 -9.39
CA GLY A 111 4.28 -8.06 -9.92
C GLY A 111 5.34 -7.05 -9.55
N GLU A 112 5.13 -5.81 -9.98
CA GLU A 112 5.96 -4.65 -9.64
C GLU A 112 5.08 -3.48 -9.23
N SER A 113 5.55 -2.69 -8.25
CA SER A 113 4.93 -1.43 -7.83
C SER A 113 5.97 -0.33 -7.82
N HIS A 114 5.57 0.85 -8.27
CA HIS A 114 6.43 1.98 -8.50
C HIS A 114 5.76 3.28 -8.08
N GLN A 115 6.50 4.15 -7.37
CA GLN A 115 6.00 5.46 -6.97
C GLN A 115 7.04 6.53 -7.33
N THR A 116 6.60 7.53 -8.10
CA THR A 116 7.47 8.66 -8.50
C THR A 116 7.10 9.90 -7.70
N PHE A 117 7.92 10.21 -6.71
CA PHE A 117 7.72 11.38 -5.83
C PHE A 117 7.99 12.70 -6.56
N TRP A 118 8.95 12.73 -7.48
CA TRP A 118 9.17 13.86 -8.38
C TRP A 118 10.02 13.47 -9.59
N GLY A 119 10.00 14.35 -10.59
CA GLY A 119 10.71 14.15 -11.84
C GLY A 119 9.94 13.21 -12.76
N LYS A 120 10.66 12.67 -13.73
CA LYS A 120 10.08 11.89 -14.83
C LYS A 120 10.67 10.49 -14.85
N VAL A 121 9.79 9.48 -14.87
CA VAL A 121 10.18 8.08 -15.03
C VAL A 121 9.44 7.48 -16.23
N GLU A 122 10.20 6.84 -17.12
CA GLU A 122 9.65 6.11 -18.27
C GLU A 122 9.64 4.61 -17.95
N HIS A 123 8.48 3.98 -18.11
CA HIS A 123 8.23 2.59 -17.80
C HIS A 123 8.09 1.78 -19.10
N PHE A 124 8.85 0.69 -19.18
CA PHE A 124 8.87 -0.23 -20.32
C PHE A 124 8.36 -1.59 -19.85
N VAL A 125 7.06 -1.79 -19.94
CA VAL A 125 6.39 -3.01 -19.47
C VAL A 125 6.23 -3.95 -20.65
N SER A 126 7.05 -5.00 -20.70
CA SER A 126 7.06 -5.95 -21.82
C SER A 126 6.64 -7.36 -21.41
N ASN A 127 6.67 -7.67 -20.11
CA ASN A 127 6.30 -8.97 -19.58
C ASN A 127 4.92 -8.92 -18.92
N LYS A 128 4.15 -10.01 -19.06
CA LYS A 128 2.85 -10.14 -18.40
C LYS A 128 3.09 -10.61 -16.97
N LEU A 129 2.98 -9.70 -16.02
CA LEU A 129 2.90 -9.99 -14.59
C LEU A 129 1.43 -10.03 -14.14
N ASN A 130 1.19 -10.49 -12.91
CA ASN A 130 -0.15 -10.43 -12.31
C ASN A 130 -0.57 -8.95 -12.15
N PHE A 131 0.37 -8.09 -11.75
CA PHE A 131 0.19 -6.64 -11.68
C PHE A 131 1.45 -5.85 -12.06
N TYR A 132 1.25 -4.61 -12.52
CA TYR A 132 2.29 -3.58 -12.66
C TYR A 132 1.68 -2.21 -12.36
N LYS A 133 2.08 -1.61 -11.23
CA LYS A 133 1.56 -0.31 -10.78
C LYS A 133 2.61 0.77 -10.91
N ALA A 134 2.21 1.95 -11.38
CA ALA A 134 3.06 3.14 -11.35
C ALA A 134 2.24 4.38 -11.02
N SER A 135 2.55 5.04 -9.91
CA SER A 135 1.86 6.25 -9.45
C SER A 135 2.79 7.45 -9.38
N GLY A 136 2.17 8.63 -9.23
CA GLY A 136 2.87 9.88 -8.89
C GLY A 136 3.15 9.97 -7.38
N PRO A 137 3.19 11.18 -6.81
CA PRO A 137 3.47 11.35 -5.39
C PRO A 137 2.36 10.79 -4.50
N SER A 138 1.11 10.86 -4.93
CA SER A 138 -0.03 10.22 -4.26
C SER A 138 -0.46 8.97 -5.05
N SER A 139 -0.82 7.91 -4.33
CA SER A 139 -1.42 6.68 -4.88
C SER A 139 -2.83 6.92 -5.48
N LYS A 140 -3.45 8.07 -5.19
CA LYS A 140 -4.79 8.47 -5.71
C LYS A 140 -4.93 8.34 -7.23
N HIS A 141 -3.83 8.48 -7.97
CA HIS A 141 -3.78 8.25 -9.42
C HIS A 141 -2.66 7.27 -9.73
N GLN A 142 -3.03 6.10 -10.25
CA GLN A 142 -2.08 5.05 -10.59
C GLN A 142 -2.30 4.54 -12.02
N GLY A 143 -1.20 4.26 -12.70
CA GLY A 143 -1.21 3.57 -13.98
C GLY A 143 -1.09 2.06 -13.77
N ALA A 144 -2.07 1.31 -14.29
CA ALA A 144 -2.05 -0.14 -14.40
C ALA A 144 -1.87 -0.53 -15.87
N VAL A 145 -0.86 -1.34 -16.18
CA VAL A 145 -0.45 -1.55 -17.58
C VAL A 145 0.04 -2.96 -17.88
N LYS A 146 -0.39 -3.51 -19.03
CA LYS A 146 0.12 -4.75 -19.62
C LYS A 146 0.72 -4.46 -21.01
N GLY A 147 2.03 -4.63 -21.18
CA GLY A 147 2.67 -4.64 -22.51
C GLY A 147 2.73 -3.27 -23.21
N THR A 148 3.26 -2.22 -22.59
CA THR A 148 3.21 -0.83 -23.08
C THR A 148 4.40 0.00 -22.56
N ILE A 149 4.75 1.07 -23.28
CA ILE A 149 5.75 2.07 -22.89
C ILE A 149 5.06 3.38 -22.51
N PHE A 150 5.12 3.75 -21.23
CA PHE A 150 4.45 4.93 -20.72
C PHE A 150 5.32 5.75 -19.78
N THR A 151 4.88 6.96 -19.50
CA THR A 151 5.58 7.94 -18.66
C THR A 151 4.72 8.32 -17.47
N VAL A 152 5.36 8.41 -16.30
CA VAL A 152 4.84 9.10 -15.13
C VAL A 152 5.71 10.34 -14.87
N GLU A 153 5.10 11.52 -14.87
CA GLU A 153 5.75 12.78 -14.51
C GLU A 153 5.02 13.42 -13.34
N ALA A 154 5.71 13.52 -12.21
CA ALA A 154 5.20 14.16 -11.00
C ALA A 154 5.45 15.67 -11.07
N ILE A 155 4.38 16.47 -10.91
CA ILE A 155 4.38 17.93 -11.05
C ILE A 155 3.77 18.53 -9.78
N GLY A 156 4.60 18.77 -8.76
CA GLY A 156 4.12 19.07 -7.42
C GLY A 156 3.31 17.89 -6.88
N LYS A 157 2.05 18.12 -6.49
CA LYS A 157 1.13 17.05 -6.04
C LYS A 157 0.37 16.38 -7.19
N ASP A 158 0.38 17.00 -8.37
CA ASP A 158 -0.31 16.50 -9.56
C ASP A 158 0.57 15.49 -10.30
N VAL A 159 -0.06 14.69 -11.16
CA VAL A 159 0.65 13.69 -11.97
C VAL A 159 0.19 13.75 -13.42
N LYS A 160 1.14 13.62 -14.34
CA LYS A 160 0.87 13.56 -15.77
C LYS A 160 1.25 12.20 -16.31
N PHE A 161 0.32 11.60 -17.06
CA PHE A 161 0.52 10.34 -17.75
C PHE A 161 0.52 10.54 -19.26
N SER A 162 1.37 9.77 -19.95
CA SER A 162 1.37 9.67 -21.40
C SER A 162 1.92 8.32 -21.85
N THR A 163 1.55 7.89 -23.05
CA THR A 163 2.04 6.64 -23.63
C THR A 163 2.51 6.82 -25.05
N GLN A 164 3.61 6.15 -25.41
CA GLN A 164 4.16 6.17 -26.78
C GLN A 164 3.69 4.98 -27.60
N GLU A 165 3.30 3.89 -26.93
CA GLU A 165 2.84 2.64 -27.54
C GLU A 165 1.67 2.08 -26.73
N GLY A 166 0.81 1.27 -27.34
CA GLY A 166 -0.27 0.57 -26.63
C GLY A 166 -1.27 1.48 -25.91
N THR A 167 -1.76 1.00 -24.77
CA THR A 167 -2.80 1.63 -23.96
C THR A 167 -2.42 1.52 -22.48
N VAL A 168 -2.61 2.61 -21.75
CA VAL A 168 -2.40 2.70 -20.30
C VAL A 168 -3.76 2.89 -19.64
N ALA A 169 -4.08 2.06 -18.65
CA ALA A 169 -5.23 2.27 -17.78
C ALA A 169 -4.80 3.14 -16.60
N ILE A 170 -5.41 4.32 -16.47
CA ILE A 170 -5.25 5.22 -15.33
C ILE A 170 -6.42 5.02 -14.40
N GLU A 171 -6.12 4.52 -13.22
CA GLU A 171 -7.08 4.28 -12.15
C GLU A 171 -7.03 5.44 -11.17
N ARG A 172 -8.23 5.86 -10.74
CA ARG A 172 -8.39 6.83 -9.65
C ARG A 172 -9.51 6.41 -8.72
N GLN A 173 -9.36 6.72 -7.44
CA GLN A 173 -10.45 6.58 -6.49
C GLN A 173 -11.43 7.75 -6.63
N VAL A 174 -12.73 7.43 -6.69
CA VAL A 174 -13.84 8.41 -6.67
C VAL A 174 -14.75 8.10 -5.49
N LYS A 175 -15.23 9.14 -4.81
CA LYS A 175 -16.10 8.97 -3.65
C LYS A 175 -17.50 8.57 -4.09
N LEU A 176 -18.14 7.68 -3.34
CA LEU A 176 -19.53 7.34 -3.55
C LEU A 176 -20.42 8.14 -2.61
N ASN A 177 -21.51 8.67 -3.15
CA ASN A 177 -22.51 9.40 -2.38
C ASN A 177 -23.82 8.60 -2.39
N ILE A 178 -24.03 7.77 -1.36
CA ILE A 178 -25.25 6.98 -1.20
C ILE A 178 -26.29 7.82 -0.45
N GLN A 179 -27.44 8.09 -1.08
CA GLN A 179 -28.50 8.92 -0.47
C GLN A 179 -29.24 8.20 0.66
N GLU A 180 -29.32 6.88 0.60
CA GLU A 180 -29.80 6.03 1.69
C GLU A 180 -28.84 6.09 2.89
N LYS A 181 -29.37 6.26 4.10
CA LYS A 181 -28.55 6.20 5.32
C LYS A 181 -28.09 4.77 5.57
N SER A 182 -26.82 4.61 5.98
CA SER A 182 -26.29 3.32 6.43
C SER A 182 -27.22 2.69 7.47
N LYS A 183 -27.51 1.41 7.27
CA LYS A 183 -28.27 0.57 8.21
C LYS A 183 -27.36 0.05 9.33
N ASN A 184 -26.05 0.17 9.15
CA ASN A 184 -25.06 -0.12 10.16
C ASN A 184 -24.81 1.12 11.04
N ASN A 185 -24.72 0.91 12.35
CA ASN A 185 -24.61 2.01 13.31
C ASN A 185 -23.14 2.27 13.66
N LEU A 186 -22.46 3.04 12.81
CA LEU A 186 -21.05 3.39 12.96
C LEU A 186 -20.87 4.69 13.75
N ARG A 187 -19.79 4.80 14.53
CA ARG A 187 -19.40 6.05 15.22
C ARG A 187 -18.86 7.09 14.23
N LYS A 188 -18.05 6.65 13.27
CA LYS A 188 -17.55 7.41 12.12
C LYS A 188 -18.20 6.84 10.85
N GLN A 189 -18.69 7.69 9.96
CA GLN A 189 -19.24 7.23 8.68
C GLN A 189 -18.11 6.69 7.81
N ARG A 190 -18.36 5.57 7.15
CA ARG A 190 -17.45 5.00 6.14
C ARG A 190 -17.34 5.97 4.95
N GLU A 191 -16.12 6.17 4.47
CA GLU A 191 -15.91 6.78 3.16
C GLU A 191 -15.85 5.67 2.10
N LEU A 192 -16.93 5.55 1.32
CA LEU A 192 -16.99 4.57 0.23
C LEU A 192 -16.30 5.15 -1.00
N THR A 193 -15.35 4.41 -1.59
CA THR A 193 -14.70 4.80 -2.83
C THR A 193 -14.74 3.69 -3.87
N ALA A 194 -14.82 4.07 -5.15
CA ALA A 194 -14.72 3.15 -6.27
C ALA A 194 -13.53 3.50 -7.15
N THR A 195 -12.97 2.50 -7.81
CA THR A 195 -11.94 2.71 -8.82
C THR A 195 -12.58 3.09 -10.15
N LYS A 196 -12.18 4.23 -10.69
CA LYS A 196 -12.56 4.69 -12.02
C LYS A 196 -11.37 4.63 -12.96
N THR A 197 -11.52 3.90 -14.05
CA THR A 197 -10.46 3.72 -15.06
C THR A 197 -10.65 4.68 -16.24
N THR A 198 -9.58 5.36 -16.63
CA THR A 198 -9.45 6.17 -17.85
C THR A 198 -8.37 5.55 -18.74
N LEU A 199 -8.65 5.35 -20.03
CA LEU A 199 -7.67 4.77 -20.95
C LEU A 199 -6.96 5.86 -21.75
N ILE A 200 -5.63 5.84 -21.73
CA ILE A 200 -4.78 6.68 -22.58
C ILE A 200 -4.11 5.80 -23.63
N ASN A 201 -4.28 6.12 -24.90
CA ASN A 201 -3.73 5.37 -26.03
C ASN A 201 -2.55 6.10 -26.68
N ALA A 202 -1.72 5.36 -27.40
CA ALA A 202 -0.64 5.95 -28.18
C ALA A 202 -1.18 6.98 -29.19
N GLY A 203 -0.68 8.21 -29.08
CA GLY A 203 -1.11 9.34 -29.92
C GLY A 203 -2.16 10.24 -29.28
N ASP A 204 -2.74 9.84 -28.14
CA ASP A 204 -3.55 10.74 -27.32
C ASP A 204 -2.66 11.86 -26.72
N PRO A 205 -3.21 13.06 -26.47
CA PRO A 205 -2.46 14.12 -25.79
C PRO A 205 -2.08 13.67 -24.36
N GLU A 206 -1.01 14.25 -23.82
CA GLU A 206 -0.65 14.03 -22.42
C GLU A 206 -1.80 14.48 -21.50
N GLU A 207 -2.14 13.67 -20.50
CA GLU A 207 -3.24 13.96 -19.58
C GLU A 207 -2.70 14.28 -18.19
N LEU A 208 -3.12 15.43 -17.64
CA LEU A 208 -2.75 15.90 -16.30
C LEU A 208 -3.89 15.61 -15.33
N PHE A 209 -3.56 14.91 -14.24
CA PHE A 209 -4.47 14.56 -13.17
C PHE A 209 -4.17 15.40 -11.93
N ASN A 210 -5.16 16.21 -11.55
CA ASN A 210 -5.04 17.11 -10.41
C ASN A 210 -5.35 16.35 -9.11
N HIS A 211 -4.42 16.36 -8.15
CA HIS A 211 -4.63 15.67 -6.87
C HIS A 211 -5.83 16.21 -6.09
N SER A 212 -6.06 17.53 -6.16
CA SER A 212 -7.17 18.22 -5.49
C SER A 212 -8.52 18.04 -6.20
N TYR A 213 -8.56 17.31 -7.33
CA TYR A 213 -9.82 16.99 -7.98
C TYR A 213 -10.63 16.02 -7.12
N GLU A 214 -11.87 16.39 -6.84
CA GLU A 214 -12.83 15.55 -6.15
C GLU A 214 -14.01 15.27 -7.07
N GLU A 215 -14.36 14.00 -7.18
CA GLU A 215 -15.52 13.51 -7.91
C GLU A 215 -16.34 12.65 -6.96
N GLU A 216 -17.64 12.95 -6.89
CA GLU A 216 -18.62 12.12 -6.18
C GLU A 216 -19.56 11.47 -7.19
N VAL A 217 -19.76 10.15 -7.06
CA VAL A 217 -20.68 9.38 -7.87
C VAL A 217 -21.92 9.06 -7.03
N PRO A 218 -23.11 9.61 -7.38
CA PRO A 218 -24.30 9.44 -6.57
C PRO A 218 -25.01 8.12 -6.86
N TYR A 219 -25.52 7.48 -5.81
CA TYR A 219 -26.49 6.37 -5.88
C TYR A 219 -27.66 6.64 -4.93
N GLU A 220 -28.86 6.24 -5.31
CA GLU A 220 -30.08 6.44 -4.51
C GLU A 220 -30.12 5.50 -3.30
N SER A 221 -29.55 4.30 -3.41
CA SER A 221 -29.56 3.28 -2.35
C SER A 221 -28.34 2.37 -2.39
N TYR A 222 -28.08 1.67 -1.28
CA TYR A 222 -27.04 0.64 -1.23
C TYR A 222 -27.33 -0.49 -2.22
N ASP A 223 -28.60 -0.91 -2.34
CA ASP A 223 -29.00 -1.94 -3.30
C ASP A 223 -28.66 -1.54 -4.75
N GLN A 224 -28.80 -0.26 -5.10
CA GLN A 224 -28.45 0.23 -6.42
C GLN A 224 -26.94 0.20 -6.65
N ALA A 225 -26.14 0.64 -5.68
CA ALA A 225 -24.69 0.59 -5.75
C ALA A 225 -24.18 -0.86 -5.85
N ILE A 226 -24.66 -1.75 -4.98
CA ILE A 226 -24.33 -3.18 -5.00
C ILE A 226 -24.65 -3.80 -6.36
N GLN A 227 -25.84 -3.51 -6.92
CA GLN A 227 -26.21 -4.02 -8.24
C GLN A 227 -25.26 -3.52 -9.34
N PHE A 228 -24.84 -2.25 -9.27
CA PHE A 228 -23.94 -1.66 -10.25
C PHE A 228 -22.54 -2.29 -10.15
N PHE A 229 -21.92 -2.28 -8.98
CA PHE A 229 -20.57 -2.81 -8.77
C PHE A 229 -20.50 -4.34 -8.92
N GLY A 230 -21.58 -5.06 -8.59
CA GLY A 230 -21.68 -6.49 -8.92
C GLY A 230 -21.61 -6.77 -10.42
N GLN A 231 -22.23 -5.92 -11.26
CA GLN A 231 -22.13 -6.05 -12.72
C GLN A 231 -20.76 -5.64 -13.25
N GLU A 232 -20.13 -4.62 -12.66
CA GLU A 232 -18.76 -4.21 -13.04
C GLU A 232 -17.75 -5.30 -12.68
N LEU A 233 -17.88 -5.93 -11.51
CA LEU A 233 -17.06 -7.07 -11.10
C LEU A 233 -17.22 -8.27 -12.06
N GLU A 234 -18.46 -8.63 -12.44
CA GLU A 234 -18.70 -9.68 -13.43
C GLU A 234 -17.99 -9.38 -14.77
N ARG A 235 -18.10 -8.13 -15.25
CA ARG A 235 -17.41 -7.69 -16.47
C ARG A 235 -15.89 -7.69 -16.31
N ALA A 236 -15.38 -7.33 -15.14
CA ALA A 236 -13.95 -7.32 -14.86
C ALA A 236 -13.36 -8.73 -15.03
N TYR A 237 -14.05 -9.75 -14.52
CA TYR A 237 -13.71 -11.15 -14.74
C TYR A 237 -13.77 -11.57 -16.21
N GLU A 238 -14.84 -11.21 -16.94
CA GLU A 238 -14.99 -11.53 -18.37
C GLU A 238 -13.88 -10.91 -19.23
N ASN A 239 -13.46 -9.69 -18.88
CA ASN A 239 -12.46 -8.92 -19.63
C ASN A 239 -11.02 -9.24 -19.22
N GLY A 240 -10.80 -10.06 -18.18
CA GLY A 240 -9.47 -10.38 -17.68
C GLY A 240 -8.72 -9.17 -17.12
N VAL A 241 -9.45 -8.29 -16.43
CA VAL A 241 -8.89 -7.19 -15.64
C VAL A 241 -7.91 -7.75 -14.61
N ASP A 242 -6.88 -6.98 -14.25
CA ASP A 242 -5.93 -7.41 -13.21
C ASP A 242 -6.60 -7.63 -11.85
N ALA A 243 -5.97 -8.51 -11.05
CA ALA A 243 -6.47 -8.92 -9.75
C ALA A 243 -6.59 -7.76 -8.75
N GLU A 244 -5.81 -6.69 -8.92
CA GLU A 244 -5.85 -5.54 -8.03
C GLU A 244 -7.19 -4.80 -8.14
N THR A 245 -7.59 -4.48 -9.37
CA THR A 245 -8.89 -3.85 -9.60
C THR A 245 -10.02 -4.73 -9.03
N ILE A 246 -9.92 -6.05 -9.24
CA ILE A 246 -10.89 -7.02 -8.72
C ILE A 246 -10.93 -7.00 -7.18
N VAL A 247 -9.77 -6.92 -6.51
CA VAL A 247 -9.68 -6.78 -5.05
C VAL A 247 -10.36 -5.50 -4.57
N GLY A 248 -10.12 -4.37 -5.24
CA GLY A 248 -10.77 -3.10 -4.91
C GLY A 248 -12.30 -3.19 -5.01
N GLU A 249 -12.81 -3.84 -6.06
CA GLU A 249 -14.25 -4.06 -6.25
C GLU A 249 -14.85 -4.98 -5.18
N TYR A 250 -14.16 -6.06 -4.78
CA TYR A 250 -14.62 -6.90 -3.66
C TYR A 250 -14.60 -6.15 -2.32
N THR A 251 -13.56 -5.36 -2.06
CA THR A 251 -13.45 -4.54 -0.86
C THR A 251 -14.64 -3.59 -0.77
N LEU A 252 -14.90 -2.82 -1.84
CA LEU A 252 -16.04 -1.91 -1.94
C LEU A 252 -17.38 -2.65 -1.79
N LEU A 253 -17.56 -3.80 -2.45
CA LEU A 253 -18.80 -4.59 -2.29
C LEU A 253 -18.99 -5.04 -0.85
N GLY A 254 -17.93 -5.50 -0.17
CA GLY A 254 -17.97 -5.88 1.24
C GLY A 254 -18.42 -4.73 2.14
N GLU A 255 -17.91 -3.53 1.90
CA GLU A 255 -18.31 -2.31 2.59
C GLU A 255 -19.76 -1.90 2.32
N LEU A 256 -20.19 -1.95 1.06
CA LEU A 256 -21.58 -1.68 0.68
C LEU A 256 -22.54 -2.68 1.35
N TYR A 257 -22.17 -3.97 1.41
CA TYR A 257 -22.93 -4.99 2.11
C TYR A 257 -23.01 -4.71 3.62
N LEU A 258 -21.93 -4.28 4.26
CA LEU A 258 -21.94 -3.88 5.67
C LEU A 258 -22.93 -2.75 5.93
N ASP A 259 -22.87 -1.67 5.13
CA ASP A 259 -23.79 -0.54 5.28
C ASP A 259 -25.23 -0.87 4.88
N ALA A 260 -25.44 -1.86 4.02
CA ALA A 260 -26.75 -2.43 3.72
C ALA A 260 -27.27 -3.39 4.81
N ALA A 261 -26.50 -3.60 5.90
CA ALA A 261 -26.77 -4.57 6.97
C ALA A 261 -26.85 -6.04 6.51
N ASP A 262 -26.05 -6.40 5.50
CA ASP A 262 -25.82 -7.78 5.06
C ASP A 262 -24.37 -8.24 5.35
N PRO A 263 -24.05 -8.53 6.63
CA PRO A 263 -22.70 -8.91 7.00
C PRO A 263 -22.31 -10.32 6.51
N THR A 264 -23.25 -11.12 5.98
CA THR A 264 -22.90 -12.45 5.43
C THR A 264 -22.24 -12.30 4.08
N SER A 265 -22.86 -11.54 3.17
CA SER A 265 -22.28 -11.23 1.86
C SER A 265 -20.99 -10.41 2.00
N ALA A 266 -20.89 -9.55 3.02
CA ALA A 266 -19.66 -8.84 3.32
C ALA A 266 -18.48 -9.78 3.65
N VAL A 267 -18.72 -10.83 4.46
CA VAL A 267 -17.68 -11.83 4.76
C VAL A 267 -17.17 -12.49 3.48
N GLU A 268 -18.07 -12.93 2.60
CA GLU A 268 -17.69 -13.59 1.34
C GLU A 268 -16.85 -12.66 0.45
N ALA A 269 -17.23 -11.37 0.35
CA ALA A 269 -16.50 -10.39 -0.44
C ALA A 269 -15.08 -10.14 0.10
N PHE A 270 -14.94 -9.87 1.41
CA PHE A 270 -13.63 -9.62 2.01
C PHE A 270 -12.72 -10.87 2.06
N GLU A 271 -13.29 -12.06 2.28
CA GLU A 271 -12.52 -13.32 2.17
C GLU A 271 -11.98 -13.50 0.74
N THR A 272 -12.79 -13.22 -0.28
CA THR A 272 -12.35 -13.31 -1.69
C THR A 272 -11.25 -12.30 -2.02
N ALA A 273 -11.35 -11.06 -1.52
CA ALA A 273 -10.30 -10.05 -1.69
C ALA A 273 -8.97 -10.49 -1.05
N ILE A 274 -9.01 -11.06 0.16
CA ILE A 274 -7.83 -11.61 0.85
C ILE A 274 -7.23 -12.79 0.07
N GLU A 275 -8.05 -13.71 -0.42
CA GLU A 275 -7.59 -14.84 -1.24
C GLU A 275 -6.86 -14.34 -2.49
N LEU A 276 -7.35 -13.29 -3.15
CA LEU A 276 -6.66 -12.67 -4.29
C LEU A 276 -5.34 -12.01 -3.92
N TYR A 277 -5.22 -11.39 -2.73
CA TYR A 277 -3.92 -10.93 -2.23
C TYR A 277 -2.94 -12.11 -2.09
N GLU A 278 -3.38 -13.19 -1.46
CA GLU A 278 -2.56 -14.38 -1.19
C GLU A 278 -2.15 -15.13 -2.46
N ASP A 279 -3.04 -15.21 -3.46
CA ASP A 279 -2.84 -16.01 -4.67
C ASP A 279 -2.26 -15.21 -5.84
N GLU A 280 -2.70 -13.96 -6.03
CA GLU A 280 -2.42 -13.18 -7.23
C GLU A 280 -1.60 -11.91 -7.00
N LEU A 281 -1.70 -11.27 -5.83
CA LEU A 281 -0.98 -10.03 -5.49
C LEU A 281 0.12 -10.25 -4.44
N ASP A 282 0.64 -9.17 -3.88
CA ASP A 282 1.65 -9.22 -2.82
C ASP A 282 0.98 -9.45 -1.46
N PRO A 283 1.20 -10.60 -0.78
CA PRO A 283 0.60 -10.87 0.53
C PRO A 283 1.19 -10.00 1.65
N ASP A 284 2.32 -9.34 1.39
CA ASP A 284 2.95 -8.39 2.33
C ASP A 284 2.47 -6.94 2.08
N ASP A 285 1.55 -6.70 1.12
CA ASP A 285 0.96 -5.38 0.88
C ASP A 285 0.09 -4.96 2.08
N PRO A 286 0.37 -3.81 2.72
CA PRO A 286 -0.38 -3.36 3.89
C PRO A 286 -1.86 -3.09 3.59
N GLY A 287 -2.25 -2.88 2.33
CA GLY A 287 -3.65 -2.70 1.90
C GLY A 287 -4.56 -3.88 2.23
N ILE A 288 -4.01 -5.10 2.42
CA ILE A 288 -4.79 -6.26 2.87
C ILE A 288 -5.44 -6.03 4.25
N ALA A 289 -4.91 -5.10 5.07
CA ALA A 289 -5.43 -4.80 6.38
C ALA A 289 -6.88 -4.32 6.36
N GLU A 290 -7.29 -3.52 5.35
CA GLU A 290 -8.65 -3.01 5.21
C GLU A 290 -9.68 -4.15 5.11
N ASN A 291 -9.36 -5.19 4.35
CA ASN A 291 -10.20 -6.39 4.24
C ASN A 291 -10.31 -7.15 5.57
N HIS A 292 -9.24 -7.17 6.37
CA HIS A 292 -9.30 -7.71 7.73
C HIS A 292 -10.12 -6.83 8.69
N ILE A 293 -10.11 -5.50 8.55
CA ILE A 293 -11.01 -4.61 9.30
C ILE A 293 -12.46 -4.94 8.96
N GLY A 294 -12.78 -5.04 7.67
CA GLY A 294 -14.09 -5.42 7.16
C GLY A 294 -14.58 -6.77 7.68
N LEU A 295 -13.71 -7.80 7.69
CA LEU A 295 -14.02 -9.09 8.31
C LEU A 295 -14.21 -8.99 9.83
N GLY A 296 -13.44 -8.14 10.50
CA GLY A 296 -13.62 -7.80 11.91
C GLY A 296 -15.03 -7.33 12.19
N GLU A 297 -15.44 -6.29 11.48
CA GLU A 297 -16.76 -5.66 11.58
C GLU A 297 -17.90 -6.62 11.22
N ALA A 298 -17.79 -7.30 10.09
CA ALA A 298 -18.81 -8.25 9.62
C ALA A 298 -19.04 -9.37 10.65
N ASN A 299 -17.96 -9.92 11.24
CA ASN A 299 -18.09 -10.93 12.28
C ASN A 299 -18.69 -10.38 13.58
N TYR A 300 -18.42 -9.12 13.96
CA TYR A 300 -19.10 -8.48 15.08
C TYR A 300 -20.60 -8.33 14.83
N ASN A 301 -21.00 -7.91 13.62
CA ASN A 301 -22.40 -7.81 13.21
C ASN A 301 -23.11 -9.18 13.20
N LEU A 302 -22.38 -10.26 12.88
CA LEU A 302 -22.82 -11.64 12.98
C LEU A 302 -22.77 -12.23 14.41
N LYS A 303 -22.26 -11.48 15.40
CA LYS A 303 -22.03 -11.92 16.79
C LYS A 303 -20.96 -13.03 16.93
N ASN A 304 -20.10 -13.17 15.95
CA ASN A 304 -18.92 -14.05 15.96
C ASN A 304 -17.71 -13.31 16.54
N TYR A 305 -17.82 -12.83 17.79
CA TYR A 305 -16.84 -11.91 18.38
C TYR A 305 -15.41 -12.43 18.38
N ASP A 306 -15.18 -13.72 18.64
CA ASP A 306 -13.83 -14.29 18.63
C ASP A 306 -13.16 -14.20 17.25
N LYS A 307 -13.94 -14.38 16.17
CA LYS A 307 -13.44 -14.20 14.80
C LYS A 307 -13.19 -12.72 14.51
N GLY A 308 -14.12 -11.86 14.93
CA GLY A 308 -13.98 -10.41 14.78
C GLY A 308 -12.69 -9.89 15.43
N VAL A 309 -12.46 -10.26 16.69
CA VAL A 309 -11.23 -9.92 17.43
C VAL A 309 -9.98 -10.45 16.73
N LYS A 310 -10.04 -11.69 16.21
CA LYS A 310 -8.91 -12.27 15.47
C LYS A 310 -8.55 -11.40 14.26
N HIS A 311 -9.52 -11.02 13.44
CA HIS A 311 -9.27 -10.21 12.24
C HIS A 311 -8.81 -8.79 12.56
N CYS A 312 -9.43 -8.12 13.55
CA CYS A 312 -8.94 -6.82 14.01
C CYS A 312 -7.49 -6.89 14.52
N ASN A 313 -7.09 -7.95 15.23
CA ASN A 313 -5.71 -8.11 15.69
C ASN A 313 -4.71 -8.32 14.54
N ILE A 314 -5.13 -8.96 13.44
CA ILE A 314 -4.29 -9.09 12.24
C ILE A 314 -4.12 -7.71 11.59
N ALA A 315 -5.22 -6.98 11.36
CA ALA A 315 -5.18 -5.63 10.81
C ALA A 315 -4.30 -4.69 11.66
N LEU A 316 -4.50 -4.68 12.99
CA LEU A 316 -3.70 -3.88 13.93
C LEU A 316 -2.20 -4.17 13.79
N ALA A 317 -1.81 -5.43 13.62
CA ALA A 317 -0.40 -5.81 13.48
C ALA A 317 0.21 -5.28 12.17
N ILE A 318 -0.50 -5.45 11.05
CA ILE A 318 -0.07 -4.98 9.72
C ILE A 318 0.06 -3.45 9.73
N ILE A 319 -1.00 -2.75 10.15
CA ILE A 319 -1.05 -1.29 10.17
C ILE A 319 0.00 -0.70 11.10
N SER A 320 0.24 -1.32 12.27
CA SER A 320 1.24 -0.81 13.22
C SER A 320 2.67 -0.93 12.66
N GLU A 321 2.97 -2.01 11.93
CA GLU A 321 4.29 -2.17 11.29
C GLU A 321 4.49 -1.13 10.17
N ASP A 322 3.48 -0.93 9.32
CA ASP A 322 3.52 0.06 8.24
C ASP A 322 3.64 1.50 8.78
N LEU A 323 2.84 1.83 9.80
CA LEU A 323 2.86 3.12 10.47
C LEU A 323 4.22 3.46 11.09
N GLU A 324 4.88 2.50 11.75
CA GLU A 324 6.19 2.72 12.36
C GLU A 324 7.21 3.15 11.29
N PHE A 325 7.22 2.44 10.16
CA PHE A 325 8.11 2.75 9.04
C PHE A 325 7.80 4.11 8.42
N ASN A 326 6.53 4.37 8.11
CA ASN A 326 6.12 5.63 7.49
C ASN A 326 6.43 6.83 8.38
N LYS A 327 6.30 6.70 9.71
CA LYS A 327 6.67 7.76 10.65
C LYS A 327 8.17 8.06 10.66
N GLU A 328 9.02 7.05 10.64
CA GLU A 328 10.48 7.26 10.59
C GLU A 328 10.88 8.00 9.31
N ASP A 329 10.33 7.61 8.16
CA ASP A 329 10.60 8.25 6.88
C ASP A 329 10.02 9.67 6.83
N PHE A 330 8.78 9.86 7.29
CA PHE A 330 8.15 11.17 7.39
C PHE A 330 8.98 12.15 8.23
N GLU A 331 9.45 11.72 9.40
CA GLU A 331 10.32 12.53 10.27
C GLU A 331 11.64 12.86 9.58
N TYR A 332 12.24 11.89 8.89
CA TYR A 332 13.48 12.10 8.16
C TYR A 332 13.31 13.12 7.02
N PHE A 333 12.34 12.93 6.13
CA PHE A 333 12.13 13.83 4.99
C PHE A 333 11.71 15.23 5.44
N SER A 334 10.87 15.32 6.48
CA SER A 334 10.55 16.58 7.14
C SER A 334 11.79 17.30 7.67
N SER A 335 12.75 16.57 8.26
CA SER A 335 13.97 17.15 8.86
C SER A 335 14.96 17.74 7.87
N ILE A 336 14.91 17.28 6.62
CA ILE A 336 15.75 17.79 5.52
C ILE A 336 14.98 18.73 4.59
N GLU A 337 13.81 19.22 5.04
CA GLU A 337 12.92 20.13 4.30
C GLU A 337 12.44 19.56 2.95
N ASP A 338 12.40 18.23 2.83
CA ASP A 338 11.85 17.50 1.69
C ASP A 338 10.34 17.27 1.91
N TYR A 339 9.61 18.39 1.93
CA TYR A 339 8.19 18.40 2.29
C TYR A 339 7.30 17.72 1.25
N GLU A 340 7.71 17.62 0.00
CA GLU A 340 6.95 16.88 -1.02
C GLU A 340 6.94 15.37 -0.72
N THR A 341 8.09 14.79 -0.34
CA THR A 341 8.13 13.37 0.07
C THR A 341 7.44 13.16 1.40
N ALA A 342 7.69 14.04 2.37
CA ALA A 342 7.02 13.96 3.65
C ALA A 342 5.50 14.06 3.48
N TRP A 343 5.02 14.90 2.56
CA TRP A 343 3.61 15.00 2.26
C TRP A 343 3.03 13.69 1.73
N SER A 344 3.71 13.08 0.75
CA SER A 344 3.30 11.79 0.17
C SER A 344 3.19 10.69 1.24
N ILE A 345 4.25 10.47 2.01
CA ILE A 345 4.29 9.45 3.09
C ILE A 345 3.29 9.77 4.19
N GLY A 346 3.06 11.07 4.45
CA GLY A 346 2.11 11.48 5.44
C GLY A 346 0.67 11.13 5.10
N LEU A 347 0.30 10.99 3.81
CA LEU A 347 -1.02 10.49 3.43
C LEU A 347 -1.21 9.04 3.92
N ASP A 348 -0.20 8.19 3.73
CA ASP A 348 -0.23 6.81 4.21
C ASP A 348 -0.32 6.75 5.76
N ILE A 349 0.29 7.72 6.46
CA ILE A 349 0.15 7.86 7.92
C ILE A 349 -1.29 8.23 8.33
N VAL A 350 -1.96 9.10 7.58
CA VAL A 350 -3.37 9.46 7.83
C VAL A 350 -4.25 8.22 7.71
N ASP A 351 -4.12 7.47 6.62
CA ASP A 351 -4.90 6.25 6.37
C ASP A 351 -4.64 5.18 7.44
N ASN A 352 -3.38 5.02 7.84
CA ASN A 352 -3.02 4.11 8.93
C ASN A 352 -3.67 4.51 10.27
N TYR A 353 -3.65 5.80 10.63
CA TYR A 353 -4.31 6.26 11.85
C TYR A 353 -5.84 6.04 11.78
N ASP A 354 -6.47 6.34 10.66
CA ASP A 354 -7.90 6.11 10.49
C ASP A 354 -8.27 4.62 10.60
N ASN A 355 -7.48 3.73 10.00
CA ASN A 355 -7.68 2.28 10.07
C ASN A 355 -7.44 1.71 11.48
N LEU A 356 -6.46 2.23 12.23
CA LEU A 356 -6.29 1.90 13.65
C LEU A 356 -7.51 2.36 14.47
N GLY A 357 -7.98 3.59 14.23
CA GLY A 357 -9.18 4.15 14.86
C GLY A 357 -10.38 3.24 14.66
N TRP A 358 -10.60 2.77 13.43
CA TRP A 358 -11.69 1.86 13.09
C TRP A 358 -11.56 0.50 13.79
N CYS A 359 -10.38 -0.11 13.77
CA CYS A 359 -10.13 -1.37 14.49
C CYS A 359 -10.53 -1.25 15.96
N TYR A 360 -10.13 -0.17 16.63
CA TYR A 360 -10.45 0.04 18.04
C TYR A 360 -11.93 0.34 18.28
N ASP A 361 -12.63 0.98 17.33
CA ASP A 361 -14.08 1.13 17.37
C ASP A 361 -14.81 -0.22 17.36
N ILE A 362 -14.43 -1.12 16.44
CA ILE A 362 -14.99 -2.48 16.36
C ILE A 362 -14.74 -3.25 17.67
N LEU A 363 -13.53 -3.10 18.23
CA LEU A 363 -13.15 -3.71 19.51
C LEU A 363 -13.79 -3.04 20.73
N ASN A 364 -14.57 -1.97 20.54
CA ASN A 364 -15.19 -1.15 21.59
C ASN A 364 -14.18 -0.51 22.56
N ASN A 365 -12.97 -0.23 22.08
CA ASN A 365 -11.96 0.54 22.80
C ASN A 365 -11.98 2.00 22.32
N TYR A 366 -13.04 2.71 22.68
CA TYR A 366 -13.32 4.06 22.16
C TYR A 366 -12.25 5.09 22.51
N ASP A 367 -11.58 4.94 23.66
CA ASP A 367 -10.50 5.86 24.07
C ASP A 367 -9.31 5.78 23.10
N GLU A 368 -8.90 4.58 22.69
CA GLU A 368 -7.84 4.43 21.67
C GLU A 368 -8.35 4.79 20.27
N SER A 369 -9.60 4.46 19.94
CA SER A 369 -10.19 4.85 18.66
C SER A 369 -10.16 6.37 18.45
N ASP A 370 -10.66 7.13 19.43
CA ASP A 370 -10.74 8.60 19.38
C ASP A 370 -9.34 9.22 19.30
N LYS A 371 -8.38 8.67 20.04
CA LYS A 371 -6.98 9.08 19.96
C LYS A 371 -6.41 8.92 18.55
N PHE A 372 -6.70 7.82 17.85
CA PHE A 372 -6.19 7.61 16.50
C PHE A 372 -6.87 8.49 15.45
N TYR A 373 -8.18 8.70 15.55
CA TYR A 373 -8.85 9.68 14.70
C TYR A 373 -8.33 11.11 14.92
N ASP A 374 -8.10 11.52 16.18
CA ASP A 374 -7.48 12.81 16.49
C ASP A 374 -6.07 12.92 15.88
N MET A 375 -5.31 11.82 15.83
CA MET A 375 -3.99 11.77 15.19
C MET A 375 -4.09 11.88 13.67
N ALA A 376 -5.08 11.25 13.03
CA ALA A 376 -5.34 11.40 11.60
C ALA A 376 -5.66 12.86 11.25
N GLU A 377 -6.60 13.49 11.96
CA GLU A 377 -6.97 14.89 11.75
C GLU A 377 -5.79 15.85 11.97
N ALA A 378 -4.99 15.62 13.01
CA ALA A 378 -3.79 16.40 13.29
C ALA A 378 -2.74 16.25 12.19
N MET A 379 -2.56 15.03 11.67
CA MET A 379 -1.65 14.73 10.58
C MET A 379 -2.09 15.42 9.28
N GLU A 380 -3.36 15.32 8.91
CA GLU A 380 -3.91 16.07 7.77
C GLU A 380 -3.70 17.59 7.90
N ALA A 381 -3.90 18.13 9.10
CA ALA A 381 -3.67 19.55 9.37
C ALA A 381 -2.20 19.94 9.23
N GLN A 382 -1.27 19.06 9.60
CA GLN A 382 0.16 19.24 9.36
C GLN A 382 0.47 19.19 7.86
N LEU A 383 -0.10 18.23 7.13
CA LEU A 383 0.13 18.07 5.69
C LEU A 383 -0.36 19.24 4.83
N LYS A 384 -1.35 20.00 5.30
CA LYS A 384 -1.80 21.25 4.66
C LYS A 384 -0.71 22.34 4.66
N GLN A 385 0.35 22.17 5.45
CA GLN A 385 1.49 23.09 5.53
C GLN A 385 2.64 22.67 4.59
N TYR A 386 2.59 21.47 4.02
CA TYR A 386 3.63 20.87 3.17
C TYR A 386 3.32 21.01 1.67
#